data_AF-A0A7C4LQ75-F1
#
_entry.id   AF-A0A7C4LQ75-F1
#
_cell.length_a   1.000
_cell.length_b   1.000
_cell.length_c   1.000
_cell.angle_alpha   90.00
_cell.angle_beta   90.00
_cell.angle_gamma   90.00
#
_symmetry.space_group_name_H-M   'P 1'
#
loop_
_entity.id
_entity.type
_entity.pdbx_description
1 polymer ?
#
loop_
_entity_poly.entity_id
_entity_poly.type
_entity_poly.pdbx_seq_one_letter_code
_entity_poly.pdbx_strand_id
1 'polypeptide(L)'
;MIWSGAIGNVKEIHCGCGSQYSKVNELEAAKQEMPVPPTLDWDLWLGPAPVRPYNSCYVPNKWRGWLQFGTGVIGDWVCHVVDPVFWALDLGAPATIQAEVFGYDPKKHAETCPPGTKITYEFSAKGKRPAVKLVWYDGNQPLPAQPELQGEKPPKTGAVVIGEKGKIIYGSHGAGSCRIIPDEQMAEYRQKEQPSPIPKSPGHHAEWLLACKGGKPAGSNFSYGGPLTEIALLGAIAFRFPGVKLEWDGPAMRFTNHAEASRYLVTEYRKGWSL
;
A
#
# COMPACT_ATOMS: atom_id res chain seq x y z
N MET A 1 -12.13 18.08 -5.33
CA MET A 1 -11.72 17.77 -6.71
C MET A 1 -12.46 16.55 -7.26
N ILE A 2 -12.29 15.35 -6.68
CA ILE A 2 -13.00 14.16 -7.18
C ILE A 2 -14.52 14.30 -6.97
N TRP A 3 -14.99 14.58 -5.75
CA TRP A 3 -16.42 14.69 -5.45
C TRP A 3 -17.14 15.84 -6.17
N SER A 4 -16.40 16.90 -6.54
CA SER A 4 -16.92 18.01 -7.34
C SER A 4 -16.96 17.69 -8.85
N GLY A 5 -16.55 16.47 -9.26
CA GLY A 5 -16.56 16.04 -10.65
C GLY A 5 -15.48 16.71 -11.52
N ALA A 6 -14.43 17.28 -10.92
CA ALA A 6 -13.44 18.09 -11.63
C ALA A 6 -12.71 17.34 -12.74
N ILE A 7 -12.59 16.01 -12.59
CA ILE A 7 -11.98 15.11 -13.57
C ILE A 7 -12.96 14.07 -14.13
N GLY A 8 -14.27 14.22 -13.88
CA GLY A 8 -15.27 13.19 -14.22
C GLY A 8 -15.10 11.91 -13.41
N ASN A 9 -15.60 10.77 -13.91
CA ASN A 9 -15.39 9.50 -13.22
C ASN A 9 -13.94 9.06 -13.34
N VAL A 10 -13.37 8.58 -12.23
CA VAL A 10 -12.03 7.97 -12.20
C VAL A 10 -12.11 6.56 -12.81
N LYS A 11 -11.18 6.26 -13.71
CA LYS A 11 -11.04 4.94 -14.36
C LYS A 11 -9.82 4.19 -13.87
N GLU A 12 -8.69 4.89 -13.79
CA GLU A 12 -7.40 4.29 -13.50
C GLU A 12 -6.57 5.18 -12.57
N ILE A 13 -5.82 4.53 -11.69
CA ILE A 13 -4.88 5.17 -10.76
C ILE A 13 -3.54 4.48 -10.94
N HIS A 14 -2.49 5.23 -11.24
CA HIS A 14 -1.12 4.75 -11.16
C HIS A 14 -0.46 5.39 -9.95
N CYS A 15 0.05 4.59 -9.03
CA CYS A 15 0.63 5.09 -7.79
C CYS A 15 1.83 4.27 -7.36
N GLY A 16 2.71 4.84 -6.55
CA GLY A 16 3.90 4.12 -6.15
C GLY A 16 4.92 4.93 -5.38
N CYS A 17 6.07 4.31 -5.14
CA CYS A 17 7.23 4.95 -4.53
C CYS A 17 8.53 4.32 -5.05
N GLY A 18 9.61 5.09 -5.09
CA GLY A 18 10.93 4.57 -5.48
C GLY A 18 11.69 3.80 -4.39
N SER A 19 11.05 3.44 -3.27
CA SER A 19 11.70 2.71 -2.17
C SER A 19 11.96 1.25 -2.55
N GLN A 20 13.07 0.68 -2.07
CA GLN A 20 13.44 -0.72 -2.28
C GLN A 20 13.88 -1.36 -0.97
N TYR A 21 13.17 -2.39 -0.50
CA TYR A 21 13.47 -3.09 0.76
C TYR A 21 14.00 -4.52 0.57
N SER A 22 14.12 -4.99 -0.66
CA SER A 22 14.54 -6.36 -0.95
C SER A 22 15.89 -6.72 -0.34
N LYS A 23 15.97 -7.96 0.15
CA LYS A 23 17.14 -8.57 0.80
C LYS A 23 17.68 -9.75 0.01
N VAL A 24 17.36 -9.83 -1.29
CA VAL A 24 17.85 -10.91 -2.18
C VAL A 24 19.37 -11.06 -2.10
N ASN A 25 20.10 -9.94 -2.07
CA ASN A 25 21.56 -9.94 -1.97
C ASN A 25 22.11 -10.27 -0.57
N GLU A 26 21.24 -10.35 0.45
CA GLU A 26 21.60 -10.66 1.84
C GLU A 26 21.19 -12.08 2.25
N LEU A 27 20.60 -12.89 1.34
CA LEU A 27 20.09 -14.23 1.65
C LEU A 27 21.18 -15.19 2.15
N GLU A 28 22.36 -15.19 1.52
CA GLU A 28 23.46 -16.05 1.98
C GLU A 28 24.06 -15.57 3.30
N ALA A 29 24.17 -14.25 3.49
CA ALA A 29 24.63 -13.69 4.76
C ALA A 29 23.67 -14.01 5.91
N ALA A 30 22.37 -14.02 5.66
CA ALA A 30 21.33 -14.31 6.65
C ALA A 30 21.35 -15.75 7.19
N LYS A 31 22.02 -16.67 6.50
CA LYS A 31 22.21 -18.07 6.96
C LYS A 31 23.28 -18.20 8.04
N GLN A 32 24.15 -17.20 8.20
CA GLN A 32 25.24 -17.24 9.18
C GLN A 32 24.71 -16.84 10.56
N GLU A 33 25.00 -17.65 11.58
CA GLU A 33 24.69 -17.29 12.95
C GLU A 33 25.71 -16.27 13.48
N MET A 34 25.21 -15.26 14.20
CA MET A 34 26.02 -14.26 14.88
C MET A 34 25.72 -14.26 16.38
N PRO A 35 26.69 -13.87 17.23
CA PRO A 35 26.40 -13.62 18.64
C PRO A 35 25.35 -12.53 18.80
N VAL A 36 24.34 -12.79 19.64
CA VAL A 36 23.32 -11.81 20.00
C VAL A 36 23.99 -10.68 20.81
N PRO A 37 23.80 -9.40 20.44
CA PRO A 37 24.29 -8.29 21.26
C PRO A 37 23.70 -8.35 22.67
N PRO A 38 24.47 -8.07 23.73
CA PRO A 38 23.97 -8.14 25.12
C PRO A 38 22.84 -7.13 25.42
N THR A 39 22.62 -6.16 24.53
CA THR A 39 21.55 -5.17 24.60
C THR A 39 20.28 -5.57 23.85
N LEU A 40 20.22 -6.78 23.27
CA LEU A 40 19.10 -7.27 22.49
C LEU A 40 18.59 -8.59 23.07
N ASP A 41 17.34 -8.59 23.53
CA ASP A 41 16.61 -9.84 23.78
C ASP A 41 16.07 -10.35 22.44
N TRP A 42 16.76 -11.34 21.87
CA TRP A 42 16.42 -11.89 20.55
C TRP A 42 15.13 -12.70 20.56
N ASP A 43 14.86 -13.43 21.64
CA ASP A 43 13.63 -14.23 21.76
C ASP A 43 12.40 -13.32 21.79
N LEU A 44 12.50 -12.24 22.59
CA LEU A 44 11.46 -11.23 22.67
C LEU A 44 11.30 -10.48 21.33
N TRP A 45 12.40 -10.15 20.65
CA TRP A 45 12.36 -9.45 19.36
C TRP A 45 11.70 -10.30 18.27
N LEU A 46 12.00 -11.60 18.20
CA LEU A 46 11.35 -12.52 17.26
C LEU A 46 9.85 -12.62 17.50
N GLY A 47 9.42 -12.54 18.77
CA GLY A 47 8.03 -12.59 19.15
C GLY A 47 7.32 -13.85 18.64
N PRO A 48 6.20 -13.72 17.90
CA PRO A 48 5.43 -14.85 17.38
C PRO A 48 6.08 -15.55 16.17
N ALA A 49 7.11 -14.97 15.57
CA ALA A 49 7.76 -15.54 14.38
C ALA A 49 8.49 -16.86 14.70
N PRO A 50 8.75 -17.72 13.70
CA PRO A 50 9.53 -18.92 13.89
C PRO A 50 10.93 -18.63 14.46
N VAL A 51 11.38 -19.47 15.39
CA VAL A 51 12.72 -19.37 15.99
C VAL A 51 13.77 -19.44 14.88
N ARG A 52 14.73 -18.51 14.92
CA ARG A 52 15.90 -18.51 14.03
C ARG A 52 17.12 -17.94 14.75
N PRO A 53 18.33 -18.30 14.32
CA PRO A 53 19.55 -17.67 14.82
C PRO A 53 19.55 -16.16 14.55
N TYR A 54 20.20 -15.41 15.44
CA TYR A 54 20.40 -13.98 15.24
C TYR A 54 21.36 -13.73 14.07
N ASN A 55 21.04 -12.69 13.30
CA ASN A 55 21.94 -12.11 12.31
C ASN A 55 21.66 -10.61 12.20
N SER A 56 22.72 -9.81 12.03
CA SER A 56 22.64 -8.36 11.86
C SER A 56 21.97 -7.91 10.54
N CYS A 57 21.59 -8.84 9.65
CA CYS A 57 20.78 -8.56 8.46
C CYS A 57 19.31 -8.25 8.80
N TYR A 58 18.82 -8.63 9.99
CA TYR A 58 17.43 -8.37 10.40
C TYR A 58 17.25 -7.02 11.09
N VAL A 59 18.27 -6.54 11.82
CA VAL A 59 18.19 -5.35 12.68
C VAL A 59 19.46 -4.49 12.65
N PRO A 60 19.37 -3.20 13.02
CA PRO A 60 18.15 -2.40 13.17
C PRO A 60 17.59 -1.98 11.80
N ASN A 61 16.29 -1.68 11.74
CA ASN A 61 15.60 -1.10 10.56
C ASN A 61 15.69 -1.88 9.23
N LYS A 62 16.16 -3.14 9.22
CA LYS A 62 16.22 -4.00 8.02
C LYS A 62 15.06 -4.98 7.91
N TRP A 63 14.35 -5.22 9.03
CA TRP A 63 13.29 -6.22 9.18
C TRP A 63 12.14 -6.07 8.18
N ARG A 64 11.84 -4.85 7.72
CA ARG A 64 10.74 -4.58 6.75
C ARG A 64 10.88 -5.36 5.45
N GLY A 65 12.11 -5.68 5.04
CA GLY A 65 12.41 -6.44 3.83
C GLY A 65 12.34 -7.96 3.99
N TRP A 66 12.24 -8.46 5.22
CA TRP A 66 12.19 -9.89 5.52
C TRP A 66 10.74 -10.30 5.76
N LEU A 67 10.23 -11.22 4.95
CA LEU A 67 8.79 -11.50 4.87
C LEU A 67 8.20 -12.21 6.10
N GLN A 68 9.04 -12.63 7.04
CA GLN A 68 8.62 -13.13 8.36
C GLN A 68 8.39 -12.01 9.38
N PHE A 69 8.93 -10.82 9.13
CA PHE A 69 8.88 -9.69 10.07
C PHE A 69 8.18 -8.47 9.47
N GLY A 70 8.18 -8.35 8.15
CA GLY A 70 7.61 -7.23 7.42
C GLY A 70 6.96 -7.64 6.11
N THR A 71 6.40 -6.64 5.45
CA THR A 71 5.54 -6.79 4.27
C THR A 71 6.16 -6.16 3.02
N GLY A 72 7.46 -5.83 3.06
CA GLY A 72 8.14 -5.12 1.99
C GLY A 72 7.63 -3.69 1.80
N VAL A 73 7.88 -3.16 0.61
CA VAL A 73 7.59 -1.76 0.27
C VAL A 73 6.08 -1.50 0.21
N ILE A 74 5.32 -2.42 -0.40
CA ILE A 74 3.85 -2.33 -0.51
C ILE A 74 3.19 -2.11 0.85
N GLY A 75 3.54 -2.89 1.88
CA GLY A 75 2.89 -2.74 3.18
C GLY A 75 3.31 -1.51 3.99
N ASP A 76 4.43 -0.88 3.64
CA ASP A 76 4.88 0.36 4.29
C ASP A 76 4.31 1.61 3.59
N TRP A 77 4.29 1.62 2.25
CA TRP A 77 4.03 2.84 1.48
C TRP A 77 2.60 2.98 0.95
N VAL A 78 1.82 1.90 0.86
CA VAL A 78 0.43 1.96 0.37
C VAL A 78 -0.40 2.94 1.20
N CYS A 79 -0.33 2.87 2.53
CA CYS A 79 -1.11 3.75 3.38
C CYS A 79 -0.73 5.23 3.22
N HIS A 80 0.50 5.55 2.82
CA HIS A 80 0.94 6.93 2.61
C HIS A 80 0.51 7.49 1.25
N VAL A 81 0.37 6.63 0.24
CA VAL A 81 0.16 7.03 -1.16
C VAL A 81 -1.27 6.78 -1.63
N VAL A 82 -1.88 5.68 -1.22
CA VAL A 82 -3.21 5.23 -1.68
C VAL A 82 -4.33 5.81 -0.83
N ASP A 83 -4.06 6.19 0.43
CA ASP A 83 -5.04 6.79 1.35
C ASP A 83 -5.92 7.89 0.71
N PRO A 84 -5.37 8.91 0.00
CA PRO A 84 -6.19 9.96 -0.58
C PRO A 84 -7.24 9.47 -1.58
N VAL A 85 -6.87 8.52 -2.44
CA VAL A 85 -7.80 7.95 -3.43
C VAL A 85 -8.70 6.88 -2.84
N PHE A 86 -8.21 6.12 -1.87
CA PHE A 86 -8.99 5.14 -1.13
C PHE A 86 -10.19 5.81 -0.46
N TRP A 87 -9.93 6.92 0.24
CA TRP A 87 -10.95 7.73 0.90
C TRP A 87 -11.84 8.48 -0.10
N ALA A 88 -11.25 9.20 -1.06
CA ALA A 88 -12.03 10.02 -2.00
C ALA A 88 -12.91 9.20 -2.94
N LEU A 89 -12.58 7.93 -3.19
CA LEU A 89 -13.36 7.05 -4.05
C LEU A 89 -14.18 6.03 -3.27
N ASP A 90 -14.04 5.91 -1.96
CA ASP A 90 -14.70 4.85 -1.18
C ASP A 90 -14.44 3.47 -1.84
N LEU A 91 -13.14 3.13 -1.99
CA LEU A 91 -12.71 1.96 -2.77
C LEU A 91 -13.16 0.65 -2.12
N GLY A 92 -12.96 0.50 -0.81
CA GLY A 92 -13.19 -0.76 -0.11
C GLY A 92 -12.22 -1.85 -0.54
N ALA A 93 -12.62 -3.12 -0.42
CA ALA A 93 -11.80 -4.25 -0.85
C ALA A 93 -11.76 -4.38 -2.40
N PRO A 94 -10.60 -4.73 -2.98
CA PRO A 94 -10.51 -5.06 -4.40
C PRO A 94 -11.22 -6.38 -4.69
N ALA A 95 -11.77 -6.54 -5.90
CA ALA A 95 -12.29 -7.81 -6.39
C ALA A 95 -11.18 -8.74 -6.86
N THR A 96 -10.11 -8.19 -7.44
CA THR A 96 -8.96 -8.97 -7.89
C THR A 96 -7.64 -8.26 -7.65
N ILE A 97 -6.57 -9.06 -7.49
CA ILE A 97 -5.19 -8.60 -7.29
C ILE A 97 -4.25 -9.46 -8.14
N GLN A 98 -3.34 -8.82 -8.88
CA GLN A 98 -2.32 -9.52 -9.66
C GLN A 98 -0.99 -8.79 -9.54
N ALA A 99 0.08 -9.52 -9.21
CA ALA A 99 1.41 -8.95 -9.09
C ALA A 99 2.33 -9.42 -10.23
N GLU A 100 3.13 -8.49 -10.75
CA GLU A 100 4.32 -8.73 -11.54
C GLU A 100 5.53 -8.39 -10.66
N VAL A 101 6.57 -9.24 -10.68
CA VAL A 101 7.77 -9.08 -9.86
C VAL A 101 9.03 -9.06 -10.72
N PHE A 102 10.03 -8.30 -10.31
CA PHE A 102 11.22 -8.04 -11.12
C PHE A 102 12.49 -8.37 -10.33
N GLY A 103 13.38 -9.18 -10.93
CA GLY A 103 14.60 -9.65 -10.27
C GLY A 103 14.32 -10.58 -9.08
N TYR A 104 13.22 -11.32 -9.11
CA TYR A 104 12.75 -12.14 -7.99
C TYR A 104 12.26 -13.50 -8.46
N ASP A 105 12.72 -14.57 -7.80
CA ASP A 105 12.22 -15.93 -7.96
C ASP A 105 11.53 -16.32 -6.65
N PRO A 106 10.19 -16.49 -6.63
CA PRO A 106 9.45 -16.80 -5.41
C PRO A 106 9.89 -18.08 -4.71
N LYS A 107 10.48 -19.04 -5.42
CA LYS A 107 10.99 -20.29 -4.81
C LYS A 107 12.34 -20.08 -4.15
N LYS A 108 13.21 -19.28 -4.77
CA LYS A 108 14.58 -19.04 -4.27
C LYS A 108 14.65 -17.92 -3.23
N HIS A 109 13.75 -16.95 -3.31
CA HIS A 109 13.84 -15.70 -2.55
C HIS A 109 12.67 -15.53 -1.55
N ALA A 110 11.96 -16.61 -1.20
CA ALA A 110 10.75 -16.61 -0.38
C ALA A 110 10.87 -15.94 1.00
N GLU A 111 12.09 -15.75 1.52
CA GLU A 111 12.35 -15.09 2.80
C GLU A 111 12.29 -13.55 2.74
N THR A 112 12.33 -12.95 1.54
CA THR A 112 12.38 -11.50 1.36
C THR A 112 11.42 -11.02 0.28
N CYS A 113 11.10 -9.71 0.27
CA CYS A 113 10.27 -9.11 -0.75
C CYS A 113 11.03 -8.91 -2.08
N PRO A 114 10.32 -8.78 -3.22
CA PRO A 114 10.94 -8.47 -4.51
C PRO A 114 11.71 -7.13 -4.53
N PRO A 115 12.77 -7.00 -5.36
CA PRO A 115 13.43 -5.71 -5.63
C PRO A 115 12.55 -4.67 -6.33
N GLY A 116 11.50 -5.11 -7.02
CA GLY A 116 10.47 -4.22 -7.54
C GLY A 116 9.22 -4.99 -7.92
N THR A 117 8.09 -4.33 -7.80
CA THR A 117 6.77 -4.88 -8.10
C THR A 117 5.95 -3.93 -8.94
N LYS A 118 5.06 -4.52 -9.74
CA LYS A 118 3.90 -3.84 -10.32
C LYS A 118 2.67 -4.64 -9.90
N ILE A 119 1.77 -4.05 -9.13
CA ILE A 119 0.61 -4.76 -8.57
C ILE A 119 -0.67 -4.08 -9.05
N THR A 120 -1.51 -4.82 -9.77
CA THR A 120 -2.80 -4.35 -10.27
C THR A 120 -3.92 -4.81 -9.35
N TYR A 121 -4.76 -3.88 -8.94
CA TYR A 121 -5.98 -4.09 -8.17
C TYR A 121 -7.17 -3.65 -9.02
N GLU A 122 -8.20 -4.49 -9.09
CA GLU A 122 -9.47 -4.13 -9.73
C GLU A 122 -10.55 -4.00 -8.67
N PHE A 123 -11.12 -2.82 -8.52
CA PHE A 123 -12.22 -2.54 -7.60
C PHE A 123 -13.53 -2.54 -8.37
N SER A 124 -14.53 -3.27 -7.86
CA SER A 124 -15.88 -3.25 -8.44
C SER A 124 -16.51 -1.85 -8.37
N ALA A 125 -17.51 -1.63 -9.22
CA ALA A 125 -18.36 -0.47 -9.12
C ALA A 125 -19.08 -0.43 -7.76
N LYS A 126 -19.26 0.76 -7.20
CA LYS A 126 -19.92 0.96 -5.90
C LYS A 126 -20.81 2.19 -5.95
N GLY A 127 -22.11 2.00 -5.78
CA GLY A 127 -23.10 3.08 -5.89
C GLY A 127 -22.99 3.77 -7.26
N LYS A 128 -22.67 5.08 -7.25
CA LYS A 128 -22.47 5.88 -8.48
C LYS A 128 -21.04 5.82 -9.03
N ARG A 129 -20.07 5.27 -8.28
CA ARG A 129 -18.68 5.13 -8.72
C ARG A 129 -18.55 3.91 -9.65
N PRO A 130 -18.00 4.05 -10.86
CA PRO A 130 -17.72 2.89 -11.71
C PRO A 130 -16.60 2.00 -11.15
N ALA A 131 -16.32 0.89 -11.82
CA ALA A 131 -15.14 0.10 -11.49
C ALA A 131 -13.86 0.94 -11.66
N VAL A 132 -12.89 0.72 -10.78
CA VAL A 132 -11.62 1.46 -10.76
C VAL A 132 -10.48 0.45 -10.80
N LYS A 133 -9.50 0.70 -11.66
CA LYS A 133 -8.22 -0.03 -11.67
C LYS A 133 -7.17 0.80 -10.94
N LEU A 134 -6.45 0.20 -10.01
CA LEU A 134 -5.29 0.80 -9.35
C LEU A 134 -4.05 -0.03 -9.66
N VAL A 135 -2.98 0.62 -10.10
CA VAL A 135 -1.70 -0.02 -10.39
C VAL A 135 -0.64 0.59 -9.48
N TRP A 136 -0.11 -0.24 -8.58
CA TRP A 136 1.01 0.06 -7.71
C TRP A 136 2.34 -0.22 -8.40
N TYR A 137 3.35 0.62 -8.15
CA TYR A 137 4.72 0.50 -8.65
C TYR A 137 5.72 0.74 -7.52
N ASP A 138 6.71 -0.14 -7.36
CA ASP A 138 7.80 0.11 -6.42
C ASP A 138 9.17 -0.44 -6.81
N GLY A 139 10.17 -0.01 -6.03
CA GLY A 139 11.55 -0.48 -6.16
C GLY A 139 12.15 -0.13 -7.51
N ASN A 140 12.65 -1.14 -8.21
CA ASN A 140 13.21 -0.97 -9.56
C ASN A 140 12.16 -0.75 -10.67
N GLN A 141 10.87 -0.72 -10.33
CA GLN A 141 9.78 -0.33 -11.23
C GLN A 141 9.26 1.06 -10.84
N PRO A 142 9.82 2.15 -11.38
CA PRO A 142 9.32 3.47 -11.10
C PRO A 142 7.93 3.66 -11.71
N LEU A 143 7.15 4.58 -11.11
CA LEU A 143 5.87 5.02 -11.66
C LEU A 143 6.08 5.51 -13.11
N PRO A 144 5.46 4.89 -14.12
CA PRO A 144 5.73 5.23 -15.51
C PRO A 144 5.12 6.58 -15.86
N ALA A 145 5.75 7.26 -16.83
CA ALA A 145 5.12 8.39 -17.48
C ALA A 145 3.83 7.92 -18.15
N GLN A 146 2.72 8.60 -17.87
CA GLN A 146 1.45 8.32 -18.54
C GLN A 146 1.33 9.25 -19.75
N PRO A 147 0.91 8.77 -20.93
CA PRO A 147 0.59 9.64 -22.06
C PRO A 147 -0.34 10.81 -21.67
N GLU A 148 -1.23 10.56 -20.71
CA GLU A 148 -2.19 11.48 -20.12
C GLU A 148 -1.56 12.67 -19.38
N LEU A 149 -0.28 12.56 -19.00
CA LEU A 149 0.46 13.63 -18.30
C LEU A 149 0.89 14.78 -19.23
N GLN A 150 0.77 14.65 -20.56
CA GLN A 150 1.05 15.74 -21.52
C GLN A 150 2.43 16.41 -21.33
N GLY A 151 3.45 15.63 -20.98
CA GLY A 151 4.82 16.11 -20.76
C GLY A 151 5.17 16.37 -19.29
N GLU A 152 4.20 16.33 -18.38
CA GLU A 152 4.44 16.34 -16.94
C GLU A 152 5.13 15.06 -16.48
N LYS A 153 6.04 15.18 -15.53
CA LYS A 153 6.72 14.03 -14.93
C LYS A 153 5.84 13.42 -13.84
N PRO A 154 5.71 12.08 -13.78
CA PRO A 154 5.04 11.43 -12.66
C PRO A 154 5.80 11.73 -11.35
N PRO A 155 5.09 11.74 -10.21
CA PRO A 155 5.74 11.94 -8.92
C PRO A 155 6.66 10.74 -8.62
N LYS A 156 7.81 11.00 -7.96
CA LYS A 156 8.69 9.91 -7.49
C LYS A 156 8.01 9.02 -6.45
N THR A 157 7.18 9.63 -5.62
CA THR A 157 6.31 8.96 -4.65
C THR A 157 4.97 9.68 -4.65
N GLY A 158 3.90 8.96 -4.97
CA GLY A 158 2.57 9.55 -5.10
C GLY A 158 1.72 8.84 -6.14
N ALA A 159 0.78 9.56 -6.74
CA ALA A 159 -0.10 9.00 -7.76
C ALA A 159 -0.46 9.96 -8.89
N VAL A 160 -0.86 9.35 -10.00
CA VAL A 160 -1.54 9.94 -11.14
C VAL A 160 -2.91 9.28 -11.24
N VAL A 161 -3.96 10.09 -11.11
CA VAL A 161 -5.37 9.66 -11.15
C VAL A 161 -5.97 10.09 -12.47
N ILE A 162 -6.42 9.12 -13.26
CA ILE A 162 -6.96 9.33 -14.60
C ILE A 162 -8.48 9.28 -14.55
N GLY A 163 -9.10 10.43 -14.83
CA GLY A 163 -10.54 10.58 -14.99
C GLY A 163 -10.95 10.88 -16.43
N GLU A 164 -12.25 10.78 -16.70
CA GLU A 164 -12.85 11.05 -18.01
C GLU A 164 -12.61 12.46 -18.55
N LYS A 165 -12.53 13.46 -17.65
CA LYS A 165 -12.49 14.89 -18.00
C LYS A 165 -11.19 15.58 -17.59
N GLY A 166 -10.26 14.86 -16.99
CA GLY A 166 -9.03 15.44 -16.47
C GLY A 166 -8.23 14.43 -15.67
N LYS A 167 -7.11 14.87 -15.12
CA LYS A 167 -6.24 14.03 -14.30
C LYS A 167 -5.81 14.77 -13.06
N ILE A 168 -5.51 14.05 -12.00
CA ILE A 168 -4.93 14.60 -10.78
C ILE A 168 -3.55 13.99 -10.59
N ILE A 169 -2.58 14.82 -10.23
CA ILE A 169 -1.28 14.38 -9.74
C ILE A 169 -1.14 14.80 -8.27
N TYR A 170 -0.64 13.90 -7.44
CA TYR A 170 -0.34 14.21 -6.04
C TYR A 170 0.82 13.36 -5.52
N GLY A 171 1.46 13.82 -4.44
CA GLY A 171 2.58 13.17 -3.78
C GLY A 171 2.18 12.13 -2.74
N SER A 172 2.93 12.05 -1.65
CA SER A 172 2.61 11.15 -0.53
C SER A 172 2.00 11.91 0.65
N HIS A 173 1.55 11.20 1.68
CA HIS A 173 1.16 11.74 3.00
C HIS A 173 0.08 12.83 2.91
N GLY A 174 -1.18 12.42 2.68
CA GLY A 174 -2.29 13.36 2.59
C GLY A 174 -2.34 14.15 1.28
N ALA A 175 -1.90 13.52 0.18
CA ALA A 175 -1.89 14.09 -1.16
C ALA A 175 -1.07 15.40 -1.29
N GLY A 176 0.17 15.40 -0.79
CA GLY A 176 1.06 16.56 -0.92
C GLY A 176 1.14 17.09 -2.36
N SER A 177 1.05 18.41 -2.55
CA SER A 177 1.06 19.06 -3.88
C SER A 177 -0.03 18.59 -4.85
N CYS A 178 -1.18 18.14 -4.35
CA CYS A 178 -2.32 17.72 -5.18
C CYS A 178 -2.80 18.84 -6.12
N ARG A 179 -2.87 18.53 -7.41
CA ARG A 179 -3.38 19.44 -8.45
C ARG A 179 -4.01 18.67 -9.60
N ILE A 180 -4.90 19.35 -10.33
CA ILE A 180 -5.41 18.89 -11.62
C ILE A 180 -4.35 19.20 -12.69
N ILE A 181 -4.25 18.34 -13.70
CA ILE A 181 -3.46 18.62 -14.90
C ILE A 181 -4.36 18.57 -16.15
N PRO A 182 -4.13 19.47 -17.13
CA PRO A 182 -3.07 20.49 -17.14
C PRO A 182 -3.37 21.68 -16.19
N ASP A 183 -2.37 22.53 -15.94
CA ASP A 183 -2.44 23.60 -14.94
C ASP A 183 -3.53 24.65 -15.23
N GLU A 184 -3.87 24.86 -16.50
CA GLU A 184 -4.99 25.71 -16.90
C GLU A 184 -6.32 25.20 -16.33
N GLN A 185 -6.54 23.88 -16.37
CA GLN A 185 -7.74 23.27 -15.78
C GLN A 185 -7.75 23.42 -14.25
N MET A 186 -6.58 23.38 -13.61
CA MET A 186 -6.47 23.67 -12.17
C MET A 186 -6.76 25.14 -11.86
N ALA A 187 -6.31 26.07 -12.69
CA ALA A 187 -6.59 27.50 -12.55
C ALA A 187 -8.09 27.78 -12.68
N GLU A 188 -8.75 27.22 -13.69
CA GLU A 188 -10.21 27.30 -13.85
C GLU A 188 -10.96 26.69 -12.67
N TYR A 189 -10.49 25.54 -12.16
CA TYR A 189 -11.10 24.89 -11.01
C TYR A 189 -11.03 25.77 -9.75
N ARG A 190 -9.91 26.49 -9.55
CA ARG A 190 -9.71 27.39 -8.39
C ARG A 190 -10.57 28.66 -8.44
N GLN A 191 -10.96 29.11 -9.64
CA GLN A 191 -11.82 30.29 -9.78
C GLN A 191 -13.28 30.02 -9.40
N LYS A 192 -13.70 28.75 -9.43
CA LYS A 192 -15.06 28.36 -9.04
C LYS A 192 -15.13 28.20 -7.54
N GLU A 193 -16.15 28.76 -6.88
CA GLU A 193 -16.44 28.39 -5.50
C GLU A 193 -16.79 26.90 -5.45
N GLN A 194 -16.06 26.16 -4.61
CA GLN A 194 -16.25 24.73 -4.42
C GLN A 194 -16.54 24.50 -2.94
N PRO A 195 -17.81 24.49 -2.50
CA PRO A 195 -18.12 24.16 -1.12
C PRO A 195 -17.56 22.77 -0.81
N SER A 196 -16.64 22.71 0.15
CA SER A 196 -16.10 21.43 0.61
C SER A 196 -17.02 20.88 1.69
N PRO A 197 -17.68 19.73 1.48
CA PRO A 197 -18.45 19.08 2.54
C PRO A 197 -17.53 18.47 3.61
N ILE A 198 -16.22 18.49 3.39
CA ILE A 198 -15.19 17.89 4.23
C ILE A 198 -14.73 18.93 5.25
N PRO A 199 -14.91 18.69 6.56
CA PRO A 199 -14.38 19.54 7.61
C PRO A 199 -12.86 19.64 7.54
N LYS A 200 -12.30 20.80 7.89
CA LYS A 200 -10.85 20.92 8.06
C LYS A 200 -10.40 20.09 9.27
N SER A 201 -9.39 19.26 9.07
CA SER A 201 -8.75 18.54 10.17
C SER A 201 -7.91 19.51 11.01
N PRO A 202 -7.99 19.46 12.36
CA PRO A 202 -7.05 20.15 13.24
C PRO A 202 -5.66 19.48 13.30
N GLY A 203 -5.48 18.35 12.59
CA GLY A 203 -4.28 17.52 12.60
C GLY A 203 -4.47 16.23 13.40
N HIS A 204 -3.88 15.13 12.91
CA HIS A 204 -4.11 13.78 13.44
C HIS A 204 -3.75 13.62 14.93
N HIS A 205 -2.73 14.31 15.44
CA HIS A 205 -2.41 14.31 16.88
C HIS A 205 -3.54 14.93 17.72
N ALA A 206 -4.10 16.06 17.27
CA ALA A 206 -5.19 16.72 17.97
C ALA A 206 -6.47 15.87 17.92
N GLU A 207 -6.76 15.29 16.76
CA GLU A 207 -7.88 14.34 16.61
C GLU A 207 -7.75 13.15 17.56
N TRP A 208 -6.56 12.55 17.64
CA TRP A 208 -6.31 11.42 18.55
C TRP A 208 -6.50 11.80 20.02
N LEU A 209 -5.94 12.94 20.45
CA LEU A 209 -6.11 13.43 21.82
C LEU A 209 -7.59 13.71 22.16
N LEU A 210 -8.35 14.25 21.20
CA LEU A 210 -9.79 14.49 21.37
C LEU A 210 -10.57 13.18 21.46
N ALA A 211 -10.25 12.20 20.62
CA ALA A 211 -10.87 10.88 20.66
C ALA A 211 -10.62 10.17 22.00
N CYS A 212 -9.39 10.20 22.52
CA CYS A 212 -9.05 9.65 23.84
C CYS A 212 -9.84 10.32 25.00
N LYS A 213 -10.29 11.56 24.81
CA LYS A 213 -11.09 12.31 25.79
C LYS A 213 -12.60 12.11 25.63
N GLY A 214 -13.04 11.13 24.83
CA GLY A 214 -14.46 10.85 24.57
C GLY A 214 -15.07 11.72 23.46
N GLY A 215 -14.25 12.43 22.69
CA GLY A 215 -14.69 13.15 21.50
C GLY A 215 -15.04 12.23 20.33
N LYS A 216 -15.19 12.81 19.13
CA LYS A 216 -15.40 12.05 17.90
C LYS A 216 -14.20 11.13 17.61
N PRO A 217 -14.41 9.98 16.95
CA PRO A 217 -13.31 9.14 16.48
C PRO A 217 -12.31 9.91 15.61
N ALA A 218 -11.03 9.57 15.72
CA ALA A 218 -10.00 10.11 14.83
C ALA A 218 -10.24 9.66 13.37
N GLY A 219 -9.69 10.41 12.41
CA GLY A 219 -9.92 10.18 10.98
C GLY A 219 -9.49 8.79 10.50
N SER A 220 -8.41 8.23 11.07
CA SER A 220 -7.90 6.89 10.76
C SER A 220 -8.21 5.87 11.86
N ASN A 221 -9.50 5.70 12.19
CA ASN A 221 -9.96 4.67 13.12
C ASN A 221 -9.96 3.27 12.47
N PHE A 222 -10.21 2.21 13.24
CA PHE A 222 -10.11 0.82 12.75
C PHE A 222 -11.04 0.48 11.58
N SER A 223 -12.23 1.07 11.48
CA SER A 223 -13.13 0.80 10.34
C SER A 223 -12.63 1.40 9.02
N TYR A 224 -11.66 2.30 9.09
CA TYR A 224 -10.98 2.87 7.93
C TYR A 224 -9.58 2.27 7.73
N GLY A 225 -8.76 2.26 8.79
CA GLY A 225 -7.38 1.78 8.76
C GLY A 225 -7.28 0.29 8.40
N GLY A 226 -8.20 -0.55 8.91
CA GLY A 226 -8.24 -1.98 8.58
C GLY A 226 -8.38 -2.25 7.08
N PRO A 227 -9.46 -1.76 6.42
CA PRO A 227 -9.63 -1.91 4.98
C PRO A 227 -8.50 -1.31 4.12
N LEU A 228 -7.87 -0.21 4.55
CA LEU A 228 -6.71 0.33 3.84
C LEU A 228 -5.47 -0.59 4.00
N THR A 229 -5.24 -1.12 5.20
CA THR A 229 -4.18 -2.11 5.47
C THR A 229 -4.42 -3.40 4.68
N GLU A 230 -5.67 -3.81 4.49
CA GLU A 230 -6.05 -4.98 3.70
C GLU A 230 -5.48 -4.92 2.28
N ILE A 231 -5.53 -3.76 1.60
CA ILE A 231 -4.93 -3.58 0.28
C ILE A 231 -3.43 -3.89 0.31
N ALA A 232 -2.72 -3.34 1.29
CA ALA A 232 -1.28 -3.56 1.47
C ALA A 232 -0.94 -5.04 1.66
N LEU A 233 -1.69 -5.74 2.51
CA LEU A 233 -1.48 -7.16 2.82
C LEU A 233 -1.81 -8.05 1.62
N LEU A 234 -2.89 -7.77 0.89
CA LEU A 234 -3.25 -8.50 -0.33
C LEU A 234 -2.17 -8.34 -1.40
N GLY A 235 -1.57 -7.16 -1.55
CA GLY A 235 -0.41 -6.96 -2.42
C GLY A 235 0.81 -7.77 -2.01
N ALA A 236 1.09 -7.82 -0.70
CA ALA A 236 2.17 -8.65 -0.16
C ALA A 236 1.93 -10.16 -0.33
N ILE A 237 0.67 -10.61 -0.38
CA ILE A 237 0.36 -11.99 -0.74
C ILE A 237 0.53 -12.19 -2.25
N ALA A 238 0.02 -11.28 -3.07
CA ALA A 238 0.02 -11.40 -4.53
C ALA A 238 1.44 -11.53 -5.11
N PHE A 239 2.44 -10.80 -4.60
CA PHE A 239 3.81 -10.93 -5.13
C PHE A 239 4.46 -12.30 -4.91
N ARG A 240 3.87 -13.16 -4.05
CA ARG A 240 4.32 -14.53 -3.83
C ARG A 240 3.88 -15.46 -4.96
N PHE A 241 2.89 -15.01 -5.74
CA PHE A 241 2.30 -15.74 -6.87
C PHE A 241 2.33 -14.86 -8.14
N PRO A 242 3.53 -14.54 -8.68
CA PRO A 242 3.64 -13.63 -9.80
C PRO A 242 2.85 -14.11 -11.01
N GLY A 243 2.12 -13.20 -11.66
CA GLY A 243 1.29 -13.48 -12.83
C GLY A 243 -0.06 -14.13 -12.51
N VAL A 244 -0.31 -14.59 -11.29
CA VAL A 244 -1.62 -15.16 -10.90
C VAL A 244 -2.59 -14.03 -10.58
N LYS A 245 -3.75 -14.02 -11.23
CA LYS A 245 -4.86 -13.12 -10.90
C LYS A 245 -5.69 -13.73 -9.75
N LEU A 246 -5.47 -13.24 -8.54
CA LEU A 246 -6.16 -13.67 -7.34
C LEU A 246 -7.53 -13.00 -7.25
N GLU A 247 -8.59 -13.76 -7.01
CA GLU A 247 -9.95 -13.26 -6.77
C GLU A 247 -10.23 -13.20 -5.27
N TRP A 248 -10.66 -12.03 -4.79
CA TRP A 248 -10.80 -11.74 -3.36
C TRP A 248 -12.27 -11.51 -2.97
N ASP A 249 -12.74 -12.29 -2.00
CA ASP A 249 -14.03 -12.11 -1.33
C ASP A 249 -13.78 -11.41 0.00
N GLY A 250 -13.83 -10.08 0.00
CA GLY A 250 -13.57 -9.24 1.18
C GLY A 250 -14.48 -9.55 2.37
N PRO A 251 -15.82 -9.64 2.20
CA PRO A 251 -16.71 -10.02 3.29
C PRO A 251 -16.40 -11.40 3.91
N ALA A 252 -15.98 -12.37 3.10
CA ALA A 252 -15.59 -13.70 3.60
C ALA A 252 -14.10 -13.83 3.95
N MET A 253 -13.30 -12.77 3.73
CA MET A 253 -11.85 -12.70 3.96
C MET A 253 -11.10 -13.89 3.36
N ARG A 254 -11.33 -14.21 2.08
CA ARG A 254 -10.67 -15.36 1.42
C ARG A 254 -10.42 -15.14 -0.07
N PHE A 255 -9.43 -15.87 -0.61
CA PHE A 255 -9.28 -16.01 -2.05
C PHE A 255 -10.20 -17.12 -2.57
N THR A 256 -11.03 -16.84 -3.56
CA THR A 256 -12.01 -17.80 -4.11
C THR A 256 -11.38 -18.78 -5.11
N ASN A 257 -10.24 -18.43 -5.68
CA ASN A 257 -9.62 -19.16 -6.79
C ASN A 257 -8.19 -19.67 -6.52
N HIS A 258 -7.65 -19.47 -5.30
CA HIS A 258 -6.27 -19.87 -4.99
C HIS A 258 -6.07 -20.31 -3.53
N ALA A 259 -6.21 -21.61 -3.27
CA ALA A 259 -6.09 -22.19 -1.92
C ALA A 259 -4.72 -21.94 -1.27
N GLU A 260 -3.64 -21.99 -2.05
CA GLU A 260 -2.29 -21.75 -1.52
C GLU A 260 -2.09 -20.28 -1.09
N ALA A 261 -2.73 -19.33 -1.76
CA ALA A 261 -2.66 -17.92 -1.37
C ALA A 261 -3.41 -17.69 -0.06
N SER A 262 -4.54 -18.41 0.13
CA SER A 262 -5.33 -18.34 1.36
C SER A 262 -4.57 -18.79 2.60
N ARG A 263 -3.52 -19.63 2.46
CA ARG A 263 -2.65 -20.03 3.58
C ARG A 263 -1.86 -18.86 4.17
N TYR A 264 -1.69 -17.76 3.44
CA TYR A 264 -1.00 -16.57 3.91
C TYR A 264 -1.91 -15.56 4.61
N LEU A 265 -3.21 -15.85 4.73
CA LEU A 265 -4.17 -15.00 5.46
C LEU A 265 -4.09 -15.19 6.97
N VAL A 266 -3.54 -16.31 7.42
CA VAL A 266 -3.37 -16.65 8.82
C VAL A 266 -1.92 -17.04 9.04
N THR A 267 -1.32 -16.48 10.09
CA THR A 267 0.03 -16.85 10.52
C THR A 267 -0.07 -17.84 11.67
N GLU A 268 0.71 -18.92 11.61
CA GLU A 268 0.92 -19.78 12.76
C GLU A 268 1.86 -19.10 13.74
N TYR A 269 1.39 -18.85 14.96
CA TYR A 269 2.22 -18.26 16.00
C TYR A 269 3.05 -19.31 16.72
N ARG A 270 4.29 -18.93 17.06
CA ARG A 270 5.15 -19.70 17.95
C ARG A 270 4.44 -19.96 19.29
N LYS A 271 4.62 -21.16 19.83
CA LYS A 271 4.10 -21.53 21.17
C LYS A 271 4.53 -20.48 22.21
N GLY A 272 3.57 -20.04 23.03
CA GLY A 272 3.77 -18.98 24.03
C GLY A 272 3.38 -17.58 23.55
N TRP A 273 3.09 -17.41 22.25
CA TRP A 273 2.62 -16.17 21.65
C TRP A 273 1.22 -16.37 21.07
N SER A 274 0.18 -16.22 21.89
CA SER A 274 -1.23 -16.28 21.46
C SER A 274 -1.95 -14.98 21.83
N LEU A 275 -2.90 -14.57 20.98
CA LEU A 275 -3.79 -13.44 21.21
C LEU A 275 -5.14 -13.90 21.76
#